data_AF-A0A0U1P0U3-F1
#
_entry.id   AF-A0A0U1P0U3-F1
#
_cell.length_a   1.000
_cell.length_b   1.000
_cell.length_c   1.000
_cell.angle_alpha   90.00
_cell.angle_beta   90.00
_cell.angle_gamma   90.00
#
_symmetry.space_group_name_H-M   'P 1'
#
loop_
_entity.id
_entity.type
_entity.pdbx_description
1 polymer ?
#
loop_
_entity_poly.entity_id
_entity_poly.type
_entity_poly.pdbx_seq_one_letter_code
_entity_poly.pdbx_strand_id
1 'polypeptide(L)' 'MEKIVAVHRNYFGDIISFVTSNGRVISYQKALLEAENGLLQGVQTKAGDVGNLVLYPELEQSFDHYPELF' A
#
# COMPACT_ATOMS: atom_id res chain seq x y z
N MET A 1 15.14 2.41 2.05
CA MET A 1 13.84 2.33 1.37
C MET A 1 12.86 1.76 2.38
N GLU A 2 11.74 2.44 2.60
CA GLU A 2 10.75 2.01 3.59
C GLU A 2 9.92 0.86 3.01
N LYS A 3 9.41 -0.03 3.87
CA LYS A 3 8.54 -1.14 3.45
C LYS A 3 7.17 -0.99 4.06
N ILE A 4 6.13 -1.43 3.36
CA ILE A 4 4.82 -1.61 3.98
C ILE A 4 4.90 -2.83 4.90
N VAL A 5 4.38 -2.72 6.12
CA VAL A 5 4.36 -3.79 7.12
C VAL A 5 2.97 -4.08 7.66
N ALA A 6 2.01 -3.17 7.47
CA ALA A 6 0.61 -3.36 7.85
C ALA A 6 -0.32 -2.48 6.99
N VAL A 7 -1.62 -2.76 7.06
CA VAL A 7 -2.67 -2.00 6.38
C VAL A 7 -3.73 -1.53 7.37
N HIS A 8 -4.37 -0.40 7.06
CA HIS A 8 -5.58 0.05 7.73
C HIS A 8 -6.71 0.01 6.71
N ARG A 9 -7.84 -0.59 7.08
CA ARG A 9 -9.02 -0.70 6.23
C ARG A 9 -10.20 0.10 6.79
N ASN A 10 -11.09 0.53 5.90
CA ASN A 10 -12.38 1.06 6.31
C ASN A 10 -13.36 -0.08 6.67
N TYR A 11 -14.57 0.26 7.11
CA TYR A 11 -15.62 -0.70 7.44
C TYR A 11 -16.04 -1.61 6.26
N PHE A 12 -15.82 -1.17 5.02
CA PHE A 12 -16.12 -1.93 3.80
C PHE A 12 -14.99 -2.87 3.38
N GLY A 13 -13.83 -2.83 4.07
CA GLY A 13 -12.65 -3.65 3.75
C GLY A 13 -11.67 -2.99 2.79
N ASP A 14 -11.92 -1.75 2.35
CA ASP A 14 -10.99 -1.03 1.47
C ASP A 14 -9.79 -0.54 2.25
N ILE A 15 -8.60 -0.68 1.68
CA ILE A 15 -7.36 -0.16 2.27
C ILE A 15 -7.35 1.37 2.13
N ILE A 16 -7.32 2.07 3.26
CA ILE A 16 -7.30 3.53 3.30
C ILE A 16 -5.92 4.09 3.69
N SER A 17 -5.09 3.29 4.37
CA SER A 17 -3.74 3.70 4.78
C SER A 17 -2.81 2.49 4.95
N PHE A 18 -1.51 2.77 4.91
CA PHE A 18 -0.44 1.79 5.08
C PHE A 18 0.46 2.20 6.24
N VAL A 19 0.99 1.21 6.95
CA VAL A 19 2.01 1.42 7.98
C VAL A 19 3.36 1.01 7.42
N THR A 20 4.34 1.90 7.54
CA THR A 20 5.71 1.64 7.07
C THR A 20 6.57 1.00 8.16
N SER A 21 7.68 0.38 7.76
CA SER A 21 8.68 -0.21 8.66
C SER A 21 9.29 0.78 9.66
N ASN A 22 9.14 2.09 9.43
CA ASN A 22 9.58 3.14 10.35
C ASN A 22 8.48 3.61 11.32
N GLY A 23 7.31 2.97 11.31
CA GLY A 23 6.16 3.31 12.17
C GLY A 23 5.32 4.50 11.68
N ARG A 24 5.56 5.00 10.45
CA ARG A 24 4.71 6.03 9.85
C ARG A 24 3.40 5.40 9.35
N VAL A 25 2.30 6.11 9.53
CA VAL A 25 1.04 5.83 8.83
C VAL A 25 0.91 6.79 7.65
N ILE A 26 0.74 6.26 6.44
CA ILE A 26 0.58 7.04 5.21
C ILE A 26 -0.74 6.70 4.54
N SER A 27 -1.42 7.71 3.96
CA SER A 27 -2.64 7.49 3.20
C SER A 27 -2.38 6.68 1.93
N TYR A 28 -3.42 6.05 1.39
CA TYR A 28 -3.32 5.31 0.13
C TYR A 28 -2.75 6.15 -1.02
N GLN A 29 -3.21 7.40 -1.17
CA GLN A 29 -2.72 8.33 -2.20
C GLN A 29 -1.23 8.66 -2.04
N LYS A 30 -0.76 8.84 -0.79
CA LYS A 30 0.67 9.04 -0.51
C LYS A 30 1.49 7.81 -0.85
N ALA A 31 0.97 6.61 -0.55
CA ALA A 31 1.65 5.36 -0.88
C ALA A 31 1.80 5.16 -2.39
N LEU A 32 0.80 5.52 -3.20
CA LEU A 32 0.92 5.52 -4.67
C LEU A 32 2.08 6.42 -5.13
N LEU A 33 2.09 7.68 -4.69
CA LEU A 33 3.14 8.64 -5.07
C LEU A 33 4.53 8.19 -4.60
N GLU A 34 4.65 7.69 -3.37
CA GLU A 34 5.93 7.23 -2.83
C GLU A 34 6.41 5.95 -3.53
N ALA A 35 5.51 5.05 -3.95
CA ALA A 35 5.85 3.88 -4.77
C ALA A 35 6.32 4.27 -6.18
N GLU A 36 5.64 5.20 -6.85
CA GLU A 36 6.07 5.72 -8.17
C GLU A 36 7.45 6.39 -8.12
N ASN A 37 7.75 7.08 -7.00
CA ASN A 37 9.06 7.70 -6.77
C ASN A 37 10.13 6.71 -6.26
N GLY A 38 9.82 5.41 -6.13
CA GLY A 38 10.75 4.39 -5.65
C GLY A 38 11.16 4.54 -4.18
N LEU A 39 10.34 5.19 -3.37
CA LEU A 39 10.60 5.42 -1.93
C LEU A 39 10.11 4.26 -1.06
N LEU A 40 9.14 3.49 -1.57
CA LEU A 40 8.59 2.30 -0.95
C LEU A 40 9.10 1.04 -1.66
N GLN A 41 9.49 0.04 -0.87
CA GLN A 41 9.91 -1.28 -1.32
C GLN A 41 8.80 -2.30 -1.03
N GLY A 42 8.69 -3.34 -1.87
CA GLY A 42 7.71 -4.41 -1.71
C GLY A 42 6.34 -4.07 -2.30
N VAL A 43 6.21 -2.89 -2.92
CA VAL A 43 5.01 -2.45 -3.63
C VAL A 43 5.38 -1.76 -4.94
N GLN A 44 4.45 -1.86 -5.89
CA GLN A 44 4.53 -1.25 -7.21
C GLN A 44 3.18 -0.66 -7.59
N THR A 45 3.18 0.35 -8.45
CA THR A 45 1.95 0.86 -9.06
C THR A 45 1.68 0.12 -10.37
N LYS A 46 0.42 -0.22 -10.63
CA LYS A 46 -0.04 -0.77 -11.92
C LYS A 46 -1.27 -0.01 -12.39
N ALA A 47 -1.49 0.01 -13.70
CA ALA A 47 -2.75 0.46 -14.24
C ALA A 47 -3.85 -0.54 -13.88
N GLY A 48 -4.90 -0.07 -13.22
CA GLY A 48 -6.13 -0.80 -12.97
C GLY A 48 -7.06 -0.78 -14.19
N ASP A 49 -8.20 -1.45 -14.06
CA ASP A 49 -9.15 -1.69 -15.16
C ASP A 49 -9.73 -0.43 -15.80
N VAL A 50 -9.77 0.69 -15.05
CA VAL A 50 -10.35 1.97 -15.51
C VAL A 50 -9.26 3.00 -15.81
N GLY A 51 -8.02 2.55 -16.01
CA GLY A 51 -6.86 3.43 -16.28
C GLY A 51 -6.37 4.23 -15.05
N ASN A 52 -6.95 3.99 -13.87
CA ASN A 52 -6.47 4.52 -12.61
C ASN A 52 -5.26 3.72 -12.11
N LEU A 53 -4.29 4.38 -11.48
CA LEU A 53 -3.19 3.68 -10.82
C LEU A 53 -3.67 3.05 -9.51
N VAL A 54 -3.27 1.80 -9.30
CA VAL A 54 -3.53 1.04 -8.09
C VAL A 54 -2.23 0.50 -7.53
N LEU A 55 -2.16 0.37 -6.21
CA LEU A 55 -1.00 -0.15 -5.53
C LEU A 55 -1.10 -1.68 -5.49
N TYR A 56 -0.01 -2.37 -5.79
CA TYR A 56 0.10 -3.83 -5.73
C TYR A 56 1.35 -4.26 -4.97
N PRO A 57 1.30 -5.36 -4.21
CA PRO A 57 2.51 -5.97 -3.64
C PRO A 57 3.41 -6.54 -4.74
N GLU A 58 4.72 -6.55 -4.51
CA GLU A 58 5.70 -7.12 -5.45
C GLU A 58 5.72 -8.66 -5.44
N LEU A 59 5.43 -9.29 -4.30
CA LEU A 59 5.63 -10.74 -4.09
C LEU A 59 4.54 -11.65 -4.66
N GLU A 60 3.75 -11.21 -5.65
CA GLU A 60 2.53 -11.91 -6.11
C GLU A 60 1.53 -12.24 -4.98
N GLN A 61 1.60 -11.50 -3.88
CA GLN A 61 0.72 -11.65 -2.74
C GLN A 61 -0.39 -10.60 -2.76
N SER A 62 -1.49 -10.88 -2.07
CA SER A 62 -2.49 -9.86 -1.73
C SER A 62 -2.04 -9.06 -0.51
N PHE A 63 -2.52 -7.83 -0.38
CA PHE A 63 -2.42 -7.08 0.87
C PHE A 63 -3.19 -7.75 2.03
N ASP A 64 -4.04 -8.73 1.74
CA ASP A 64 -4.80 -9.48 2.76
C ASP A 64 -3.92 -10.31 3.71
N HIS A 65 -2.65 -10.56 3.36
CA HIS A 65 -1.70 -11.21 4.26
C HIS A 65 -1.03 -10.25 5.24
N TYR A 66 -1.21 -8.94 5.06
CA TYR A 66 -0.64 -7.95 5.96
C TYR A 66 -1.51 -7.83 7.21
N PRO A 67 -0.90 -7.66 8.40
CA PRO A 67 -1.66 -7.41 9.60
C PRO A 67 -2.50 -6.14 9.44
N GLU A 68 -3.71 -6.18 9.99
CA GLU A 68 -4.57 -5.01 10.13
C GLU A 68 -4.30 -4.35 11.48
N LEU A 69 -3.95 -3.07 11.45
CA LEU A 69 -3.77 -2.26 12.65
C LEU A 69 -4.98 -1.33 12.80
N PHE A 70 -5.60 -1.36 13.98
CA PHE A 70 -6.80 -0.61 14.34
C PHE A 70 -6.45 0.69 15.07
#